data_AF-A0A4Y7S1J9-F1
#
_entry.id   AF-A0A4Y7S1J9-F1
#
_cell.length_a   1.000
_cell.length_b   1.000
_cell.length_c   1.000
_cell.angle_alpha   90.00
_cell.angle_beta   90.00
_cell.angle_gamma   90.00
#
_symmetry.space_group_name_H-M   'P 1'
#
loop_
_entity.id
_entity.type
_entity.pdbx_description
1 polymer ?
#
loop_
_entity_poly.entity_id
_entity_poly.type
_entity_poly.pdbx_seq_one_letter_code
_entity_poly.pdbx_strand_id
1 'polypeptide(L)'
;MALLKLADKYSIERLDAACAKALSYTERPSFKSIQAILKSGRDKIQEESYVFPSSSEYGLTRGADYFSKRMRYSPISPNSMRR
;
A
#
# COMPACT_ATOMS: atom_id res chain seq x y z
N MET A 1 26.10 -3.58 25.29
CA MET A 1 24.80 -4.13 25.75
C MET A 1 23.70 -3.06 25.76
N ALA A 2 23.15 -2.69 24.59
CA ALA A 2 22.09 -1.66 24.51
C ALA A 2 20.67 -2.25 24.49
N LEU A 3 20.49 -3.41 23.84
CA LEU A 3 19.20 -4.12 23.77
C LEU A 3 18.73 -4.65 25.13
N LEU A 4 19.63 -5.21 25.94
CA LEU A 4 19.29 -5.70 27.27
C LEU A 4 18.74 -4.57 28.17
N LYS A 5 19.31 -3.37 28.08
CA LYS A 5 18.80 -2.18 28.77
C LYS A 5 17.41 -1.73 28.29
N LEU A 6 16.99 -2.10 27.07
CA LEU A 6 15.63 -1.86 26.61
C LEU A 6 14.66 -2.90 27.18
N ALA A 7 15.08 -4.16 27.33
CA ALA A 7 14.28 -5.21 27.94
C ALA A 7 13.94 -4.84 29.40
N ASP A 8 14.91 -4.30 30.14
CA ASP A 8 14.70 -3.82 31.52
C ASP A 8 13.69 -2.66 31.60
N LYS A 9 13.61 -1.81 30.56
CA LYS A 9 12.73 -0.63 30.53
C LYS A 9 11.31 -0.92 30.05
N TYR A 10 11.18 -1.81 29.07
CA TYR A 10 9.93 -1.98 28.31
C TYR A 10 9.26 -3.33 28.52
N SER A 11 9.88 -4.25 29.26
CA SER A 11 9.57 -5.68 29.37
C SER A 11 10.03 -6.51 28.15
N ILE A 12 10.26 -7.80 28.38
CA ILE A 12 10.75 -8.75 27.38
C ILE A 12 9.68 -8.96 26.30
N GLU A 13 8.41 -9.15 26.71
CA GLU A 13 7.28 -9.35 25.80
C GLU A 13 7.12 -8.19 24.82
N ARG A 14 7.27 -6.95 25.32
CA ARG A 14 7.15 -5.75 24.52
C ARG A 14 8.33 -5.56 23.56
N LEU A 15 9.53 -5.91 24.01
CA LEU A 15 10.73 -5.90 23.17
C LEU A 15 10.61 -6.91 22.03
N ASP A 16 10.08 -8.10 22.31
CA ASP A 16 9.93 -9.17 21.33
C ASP A 16 8.91 -8.80 20.25
N ALA A 17 7.76 -8.25 20.65
CA ALA A 17 6.77 -7.69 19.71
C ALA A 17 7.36 -6.58 18.84
N ALA A 18 8.18 -5.68 19.41
CA ALA A 18 8.86 -4.64 18.66
C ALA A 18 9.90 -5.20 17.67
N CYS A 19 10.62 -6.27 18.03
CA CYS A 19 11.56 -6.96 17.15
C CYS A 19 10.84 -7.64 15.99
N ALA A 20 9.75 -8.35 16.25
CA ALA A 20 8.92 -8.96 15.20
C ALA A 20 8.41 -7.90 14.20
N LYS A 21 7.95 -6.76 14.70
CA LYS A 21 7.50 -5.65 13.85
C LYS A 21 8.64 -4.92 13.13
N ALA A 22 9.84 -4.91 13.70
CA ALA A 22 11.01 -4.38 13.00
C ALA A 22 11.39 -5.27 11.81
N LEU A 23 11.31 -6.59 11.97
CA LEU A 23 11.58 -7.57 10.91
C LEU A 23 10.55 -7.53 9.79
N SER A 24 9.29 -7.22 10.08
CA SER A 24 8.26 -7.06 9.04
C SER A 24 8.50 -5.85 8.13
N TYR A 25 9.21 -4.81 8.62
CA TYR A 25 9.53 -3.63 7.82
C TYR A 25 10.87 -3.73 7.10
N THR A 26 11.85 -4.44 7.67
CA THR A 26 13.20 -4.53 7.13
C THR A 26 13.86 -5.82 7.60
N GLU A 27 14.53 -6.53 6.70
CA GLU A 27 15.21 -7.79 7.02
C GLU A 27 16.43 -7.61 7.92
N ARG A 28 16.96 -6.38 8.05
CA ARG A 28 18.09 -6.05 8.91
C ARG A 28 17.77 -4.84 9.78
N PRO A 29 16.94 -5.01 10.83
CA PRO A 29 16.58 -3.90 11.71
C PRO A 29 17.79 -3.44 12.52
N SER A 30 17.84 -2.14 12.80
CA SER A 30 18.89 -1.52 13.63
C SER A 30 18.38 -1.25 15.04
N PHE A 31 19.27 -1.03 16.00
CA PHE A 31 18.86 -0.63 17.36
C PHE A 31 17.96 0.62 17.37
N LYS A 32 18.25 1.60 16.50
CA LYS A 32 17.44 2.82 16.39
C LYS A 32 16.02 2.53 15.89
N SER A 33 15.84 1.59 14.96
CA SER A 33 14.50 1.26 14.47
C SER A 33 13.66 0.59 15.54
N ILE A 34 14.25 -0.37 16.28
CA ILE A 34 13.59 -1.02 17.42
C ILE A 34 13.24 0.02 18.51
N GLN A 35 14.17 0.92 18.83
CA GLN A 35 13.93 2.01 19.78
C GLN A 35 12.82 2.96 19.32
N ALA A 36 12.73 3.27 18.02
CA ALA A 36 11.68 4.11 17.47
C ALA A 36 10.31 3.43 17.55
N ILE A 37 10.23 2.12 17.28
CA ILE A 37 8.99 1.31 17.42
C ILE A 37 8.51 1.33 18.88
N LEU A 38 9.41 1.08 19.85
CA LEU A 38 9.09 1.11 21.28
C LEU A 38 8.66 2.50 21.77
N LYS A 39 9.34 3.56 21.30
CA LYS A 39 8.99 4.95 21.64
C LYS A 39 7.65 5.37 21.07
N SER A 40 7.35 4.96 19.84
CA SER A 40 6.07 5.26 19.19
C SER A 40 4.91 4.38 19.67
N GLY A 41 5.17 3.33 20.46
CA GLY A 41 4.13 2.42 20.94
C GLY A 41 3.54 1.53 19.85
N ARG A 42 4.17 1.47 18.67
CA ARG A 42 3.72 0.66 17.52
C ARG A 42 3.74 -0.84 17.80
N ASP A 43 4.50 -1.25 18.81
CA ASP A 43 4.54 -2.61 19.34
C ASP A 43 3.20 -3.05 19.96
N LYS A 44 2.39 -2.13 20.48
CA LYS A 44 1.08 -2.41 21.11
C LYS A 44 -0.09 -2.31 20.15
N ILE A 45 0.10 -1.59 19.05
CA ILE A 45 -0.92 -1.42 18.03
C ILE A 45 -0.96 -2.75 17.29
N GLN A 46 -1.88 -3.61 17.73
CA GLN A 46 -2.35 -4.76 16.97
C GLN A 46 -2.68 -4.19 15.59
N GLU A 47 -2.04 -4.69 14.54
CA GLU A 47 -2.41 -4.24 13.21
C GLU A 47 -3.87 -4.64 13.06
N GLU A 48 -4.79 -3.68 13.23
CA GLU A 48 -6.09 -3.76 12.60
C GLU A 48 -5.74 -4.09 11.16
N SER A 49 -5.97 -5.35 10.77
CA SER A 49 -5.99 -5.76 9.40
C SER A 49 -6.77 -4.67 8.69
N TYR A 50 -6.10 -3.89 7.85
CA TYR A 50 -6.78 -2.91 7.03
C TYR A 50 -7.80 -3.72 6.24
N VAL A 51 -9.04 -3.72 6.73
CA VAL A 51 -10.17 -4.24 6.00
C VAL A 51 -10.27 -3.25 4.86
N PHE A 52 -9.66 -3.59 3.72
CA PHE A 52 -9.90 -2.88 2.49
C PHE A 52 -11.42 -2.78 2.38
N PRO A 53 -12.01 -1.56 2.40
CA PRO A 53 -13.44 -1.44 2.20
C PRO A 53 -13.72 -2.10 0.86
N SER A 54 -14.46 -3.21 0.89
CA SER A 54 -14.78 -3.98 -0.29
C SER A 54 -15.48 -3.05 -1.27
N SER A 55 -14.82 -2.81 -2.41
CA SER A 55 -15.38 -2.22 -3.63
C SER A 55 -16.22 -0.96 -3.44
N SER A 56 -15.68 0.18 -3.90
CA SER A 56 -16.48 1.37 -4.22
C SER A 56 -17.77 0.98 -4.93
N GLU A 57 -18.92 1.21 -4.28
CA GLU A 57 -20.26 1.09 -4.86
C GLU A 57 -20.43 2.01 -6.10
N TYR A 58 -19.53 3.00 -6.24
CA TYR A 58 -19.47 3.94 -7.35
C TYR A 58 -18.06 3.95 -7.98
N GLY A 59 -17.69 2.87 -8.65
CA GLY A 59 -16.52 2.86 -9.54
C GLY A 59 -16.76 3.76 -10.75
N LEU A 60 -16.30 5.01 -10.71
CA LEU A 60 -16.40 5.99 -11.80
C LEU A 60 -15.38 5.74 -12.93
N THR A 61 -15.04 4.49 -13.23
CA THR A 61 -14.20 4.15 -14.38
C THR A 61 -15.03 4.30 -15.66
N ARG A 62 -14.79 5.39 -16.40
CA ARG A 62 -15.36 5.53 -17.74
C ARG A 62 -14.66 4.52 -18.66
N GLY A 63 -15.44 3.65 -19.31
CA GLY A 63 -14.92 2.57 -20.18
C GLY A 63 -14.02 3.09 -21.31
N ALA A 64 -13.29 2.17 -21.95
CA ALA A 64 -12.30 2.49 -22.99
C ALA A 64 -12.85 3.37 -24.14
N ASP A 65 -14.14 3.24 -24.45
CA ASP A 65 -14.86 4.08 -25.42
C ASP A 65 -14.83 5.58 -25.08
N TYR A 66 -14.73 5.96 -23.80
CA TYR A 66 -14.71 7.36 -23.38
C TYR A 66 -13.46 8.12 -23.84
N PHE A 67 -12.32 7.45 -23.92
CA PHE A 67 -11.06 8.01 -24.43
C PHE A 67 -10.84 7.69 -25.91
N SER A 68 -11.71 6.87 -26.50
CA SER A 68 -11.65 6.51 -27.90
C SER A 68 -12.05 7.73 -28.74
N LYS A 69 -11.08 8.58 -29.04
CA LYS A 69 -11.21 9.62 -30.06
C LYS A 69 -11.49 8.91 -31.38
N ARG A 70 -12.78 8.75 -31.72
CA ARG A 70 -13.22 8.29 -33.04
C ARG A 70 -12.68 9.25 -34.08
N MET A 71 -11.47 8.99 -34.59
CA MET A 71 -11.10 9.48 -35.91
C MET A 71 -11.99 8.73 -36.89
N ARG A 72 -13.04 9.42 -37.34
CA ARG A 72 -13.87 9.02 -38.47
C ARG A 72 -12.96 9.00 -39.72
N TYR A 73 -12.18 7.95 -39.90
CA TYR A 73 -11.70 7.60 -41.23
C TYR A 73 -12.82 6.82 -41.91
N SER A 74 -13.60 7.53 -42.71
CA SER A 74 -14.54 6.95 -43.66
C SER A 74 -13.75 6.32 -44.80
N PRO A 75 -13.88 5.01 -45.09
CA PRO A 75 -13.32 4.44 -46.29
C PRO A 75 -14.08 4.98 -47.51
N ILE A 76 -13.32 5.41 -48.50
CA ILE A 76 -13.76 5.97 -49.78
C ILE A 76 -14.66 4.95 -50.50
N SER A 77 -15.85 5.36 -50.94
CA SER A 77 -16.65 4.61 -51.93
C SER A 77 -16.50 5.29 -53.30
N PRO A 78 -15.95 4.62 -54.33
CA PRO A 78 -15.71 5.22 -55.63
C PRO A 78 -16.90 4.96 -56.56
N ASN A 79 -18.05 5.62 -56.37
CA ASN A 79 -19.06 5.61 -57.44
C ASN A 79 -20.14 6.70 -57.31
N SER A 80 -19.90 7.89 -57.87
CA SER A 80 -21.01 8.75 -58.33
C SER A 80 -20.57 9.73 -59.43
N MET A 81 -19.84 9.22 -60.42
CA MET A 81 -19.66 9.90 -61.71
C MET A 81 -20.81 9.45 -62.62
N ARG A 82 -21.95 10.15 -62.59
CA ARG A 82 -22.98 10.22 -63.65
C ARG A 82 -24.18 11.02 -63.14
N ARG A 83 -24.22 12.30 -63.47
CA ARG A 83 -25.25 12.96 -64.31
C ARG A 83 -24.95 14.45 -64.37
#